data_AF-A0A075W8X9-F1
#
_entry.id   AF-A0A075W8X9-F1
#
_cell.length_a   1.000
_cell.length_b   1.000
_cell.length_c   1.000
_cell.angle_alpha   90.00
_cell.angle_beta   90.00
_cell.angle_gamma   90.00
#
_symmetry.space_group_name_H-M   'P 1'
#
loop_
_entity.id
_entity.type
_entity.pdbx_description
1 polymer ?
#
loop_
_entity_poly.entity_id
_entity_poly.type
_entity_poly.pdbx_seq_one_letter_code
_entity_poly.pdbx_strand_id
1 'polypeptide(L)' 'MEIIFEILKNVEDGIGAKTRLMYASNLDWRNFSRYISFLEEEGFVVCSGDSYKLTEKGKLLLQKMREVAELFSSQAALKI' A
#
# COMPACT_ATOMS: atom_id res chain seq x y z
N MET A 1 8.43 -3.09 -4.56
CA MET A 1 6.96 -3.28 -4.61
C MET A 1 6.37 -3.48 -3.21
N GLU A 2 7.11 -4.08 -2.27
CA GLU A 2 6.67 -4.28 -0.88
C GLU A 2 6.21 -3.00 -0.18
N ILE A 3 6.95 -1.89 -0.30
CA ILE A 3 6.58 -0.61 0.35
C ILE A 3 5.20 -0.10 -0.09
N ILE A 4 4.90 -0.15 -1.39
CA ILE A 4 3.59 0.28 -1.92
C ILE A 4 2.49 -0.66 -1.40
N PHE A 5 2.75 -1.97 -1.39
CA PHE A 5 1.82 -2.95 -0.86
C PHE A 5 1.51 -2.69 0.63
N GLU A 6 2.55 -2.45 1.44
CA GLU A 6 2.41 -2.16 2.86
C GLU A 6 1.60 -0.88 3.12
N ILE A 7 1.87 0.20 2.38
CA ILE A 7 1.11 1.44 2.50
C ILE A 7 -0.36 1.21 2.16
N LEU A 8 -0.66 0.58 1.02
CA LEU A 8 -2.03 0.34 0.57
C LEU A 8 -2.79 -0.58 1.53
N LYS A 9 -2.14 -1.64 2.02
CA LYS A 9 -2.70 -2.56 3.02
C LYS A 9 -3.00 -1.84 4.34
N ASN A 10 -2.06 -1.05 4.85
CA ASN A 10 -2.27 -0.29 6.09
C ASN A 10 -3.45 0.69 5.95
N VAL A 11 -3.61 1.34 4.79
CA VAL A 11 -4.78 2.20 4.52
C VAL A 11 -6.08 1.39 4.47
N GLU A 12 -6.08 0.19 3.86
CA GLU A 12 -7.21 -0.74 3.84
C GLU A 12 -7.62 -1.16 5.27
N ASP A 13 -6.63 -1.44 6.13
CA ASP A 13 -6.80 -1.82 7.54
C ASP A 13 -7.21 -0.64 8.44
N GLY A 14 -7.51 0.54 7.87
CA GLY A 14 -7.98 1.72 8.58
C GLY A 14 -6.87 2.60 9.17
N ILE A 15 -5.61 2.28 8.91
CA ILE A 15 -4.44 3.08 9.32
C ILE A 15 -4.18 4.17 8.28
N GLY A 16 -5.14 5.10 8.14
CA GLY A 16 -5.04 6.19 7.18
C GLY A 16 -4.28 7.42 7.69
N ALA A 17 -4.18 7.61 9.00
CA ALA A 17 -3.59 8.82 9.58
C ALA A 17 -2.11 8.96 9.22
N LYS A 18 -1.69 10.10 8.66
CA LYS A 18 -0.36 10.31 8.05
C LYS A 18 0.80 9.77 8.90
N THR A 19 0.86 10.19 10.16
CA THR A 19 1.93 9.79 11.09
C THR A 19 1.87 8.30 11.43
N ARG A 20 0.68 7.73 11.64
CA ARG A 20 0.53 6.30 11.95
C ARG A 20 0.86 5.42 10.74
N LEU A 21 0.45 5.85 9.55
CA LEU A 21 0.72 5.15 8.31
C LEU A 21 2.23 5.11 8.00
N MET A 22 2.94 6.20 8.23
CA MET A 22 4.40 6.26 8.11
C MET A 22 5.08 5.23 9.03
N TYR A 23 4.75 5.24 10.33
CA TYR A 23 5.34 4.29 11.29
C TYR A 23 4.93 2.84 11.00
N ALA A 24 3.68 2.58 10.62
CA ALA A 24 3.19 1.26 10.28
C ALA A 24 3.81 0.69 9.00
N SER A 25 4.32 1.55 8.12
CA SER A 25 5.04 1.13 6.90
C SER A 25 6.56 1.05 7.11
N ASN A 26 7.05 1.27 8.34
CA ASN A 26 8.48 1.27 8.69
C ASN A 26 9.34 2.21 7.82
N LEU A 27 8.81 3.39 7.47
CA LEU A 27 9.49 4.38 6.63
C LEU A 27 9.89 5.62 7.43
N ASP A 28 11.00 6.27 7.02
CA ASP A 28 11.25 7.67 7.35
C ASP A 28 10.33 8.61 6.56
N TRP A 29 10.27 9.88 6.99
CA TRP A 29 9.41 10.88 6.36
C TRP A 29 9.72 11.13 4.87
N ARG A 30 11.00 11.11 4.47
CA ARG A 30 11.40 11.41 3.08
C ARG A 30 10.91 10.30 2.15
N ASN A 31 11.13 9.05 2.53
CA ASN A 31 10.67 7.90 1.77
C ASN A 31 9.14 7.82 1.78
N PHE A 32 8.51 7.96 2.95
CA PHE A 32 7.05 7.96 3.06
C PHE A 32 6.40 9.04 2.17
N SER A 33 6.88 10.28 2.26
CA SER A 33 6.38 11.39 1.46
C SER A 33 6.48 11.10 -0.04
N ARG A 34 7.61 10.56 -0.50
CA ARG A 34 7.78 10.21 -1.92
C ARG A 34 6.78 9.16 -2.39
N TYR A 35 6.56 8.09 -1.62
CA TYR A 35 5.64 7.02 -2.02
C TYR A 35 4.18 7.45 -1.92
N ILE A 36 3.80 8.14 -0.84
CA ILE A 36 2.40 8.53 -0.65
C ILE A 36 1.98 9.62 -1.64
N SER A 37 2.88 10.55 -1.99
CA SER A 37 2.63 11.54 -3.04
C SER A 37 2.45 10.87 -4.40
N PHE A 38 3.29 9.90 -4.75
CA PHE A 38 3.11 9.11 -5.98
C PHE A 38 1.74 8.39 -6.00
N LEU A 39 1.35 7.76 -4.88
CA LEU A 39 0.07 7.05 -4.80
C LEU A 39 -1.13 7.99 -4.89
N GLU A 40 -1.01 9.22 -4.39
CA GLU A 40 -2.03 10.26 -4.49
C GLU A 40 -2.12 10.85 -5.90
N GLU A 41 -0.97 11.19 -6.51
CA GLU A 41 -0.86 11.70 -7.88
C GLU A 41 -1.45 10.73 -8.91
N GLU A 42 -1.19 9.43 -8.72
CA GLU A 42 -1.76 8.38 -9.57
C GLU A 42 -3.21 8.01 -9.20
N GLY A 43 -3.79 8.62 -8.16
CA GLY A 43 -5.17 8.41 -7.75
C GLY A 43 -5.44 7.02 -7.16
N PHE A 44 -4.45 6.37 -6.56
CA PHE A 44 -4.63 5.13 -5.80
C PHE A 44 -5.12 5.41 -4.36
N VAL A 45 -4.70 6.54 -3.78
CA VAL A 45 -5.20 7.04 -2.50
C VAL A 45 -5.71 8.47 -2.66
N VAL A 46 -6.51 8.91 -1.69
CA VAL A 46 -6.93 10.31 -1.55
C VAL A 46 -6.71 10.77 -0.12
N CYS A 47 -6.14 11.97 0.06
CA CYS A 47 -6.07 12.61 1.37
C CYS A 47 -7.42 13.22 1.73
N SER A 48 -8.06 12.68 2.76
CA SER A 48 -9.30 13.18 3.35
C SER A 48 -8.98 13.76 4.73
N GLY A 49 -8.69 15.07 4.77
CA GLY A 49 -8.22 15.74 5.99
C GLY A 49 -6.83 15.25 6.36
N ASP A 50 -6.69 14.64 7.54
CA ASP A 50 -5.42 14.13 8.06
C ASP A 50 -5.21 12.62 7.86
N SER A 51 -6.05 12.01 7.02
CA SER A 51 -6.04 10.58 6.75
C SER A 51 -6.11 10.27 5.25
N TYR A 52 -5.40 9.23 4.83
CA TYR A 52 -5.53 8.66 3.49
C TYR A 52 -6.62 7.60 3.46
N LYS A 53 -7.29 7.51 2.31
CA LYS A 53 -8.25 6.44 1.99
C LYS A 53 -7.93 5.87 0.61
N LEU A 54 -8.19 4.57 0.42
CA LEU A 54 -8.10 3.95 -0.89
C LEU A 54 -9.20 4.46 -1.82
N THR A 55 -8.84 4.74 -3.06
CA THR A 55 -9.81 4.86 -4.16
C THR A 55 -10.19 3.48 -4.68
N GLU A 56 -11.19 3.39 -5.55
CA GLU A 56 -11.49 2.13 -6.26
C GLU A 56 -10.30 1.66 -7.11
N LYS A 57 -9.55 2.59 -7.73
CA LYS A 57 -8.31 2.29 -8.46
C LYS A 57 -7.25 1.69 -7.51
N GLY A 58 -7.13 2.22 -6.30
CA GLY A 58 -6.22 1.72 -5.26
C GLY A 58 -6.58 0.32 -4.77
N LYS A 59 -7.86 0.05 -4.52
CA LYS A 59 -8.34 -1.29 -4.14
C LYS A 59 -8.04 -2.32 -5.22
N LEU A 60 -8.28 -1.99 -6.48
CA LEU A 60 -7.97 -2.87 -7.61
C LEU A 60 -6.48 -3.15 -7.74
N LEU A 61 -5.62 -2.14 -7.54
CA LEU A 61 -4.17 -2.32 -7.53
C LEU A 61 -3.76 -3.29 -6.40
N LEU A 62 -4.25 -3.06 -5.18
CA LEU A 62 -3.93 -3.90 -4.03
C LEU A 62 -4.36 -5.35 -4.24
N GLN A 63 -5.55 -5.58 -4.79
CA GLN A 63 -6.03 -6.92 -5.15
C GLN A 63 -5.08 -7.61 -6.14
N LYS A 64 -4.71 -6.94 -7.24
CA LYS A 64 -3.77 -7.50 -8.23
C LYS A 64 -2.41 -7.83 -7.62
N MET A 65 -1.93 -7.01 -6.69
CA MET A 65 -0.68 -7.28 -5.97
C MET A 65 -0.79 -8.54 -5.09
N ARG A 66 -1.95 -8.77 -4.44
CA ARG A 66 -2.22 -10.01 -3.68
C ARG A 66 -2.20 -11.23 -4.59
N GLU A 67 -2.92 -11.17 -5.72
CA GLU A 67 -2.94 -12.26 -6.71
C GLU A 67 -1.53 -12.62 -7.20
N VAL A 68 -0.72 -11.60 -7.52
CA VAL A 68 0.67 -11.81 -7.92
C VAL A 68 1.51 -12.43 -6.79
N ALA A 69 1.36 -11.97 -5.55
CA ALA A 69 2.07 -12.53 -4.40
C ALA A 69 1.71 -14.01 -4.14
N GLU A 70 0.43 -14.38 -4.31
CA GLU A 70 -0.04 -15.76 -4.20
C GLU A 70 0.56 -16.66 -5.29
N LEU A 71 0.67 -16.18 -6.53
CA LEU A 71 1.33 -16.90 -7.61
C LEU A 71 2.79 -17.21 -7.27
N PHE A 72 3.54 -16.24 -6.74
CA PHE A 72 4.93 -16.46 -6.32
C PHE A 72 5.04 -17.41 -5.11
N SER A 73 4.05 -17.40 -4.21
CA SER A 73 4.00 -18.28 -3.04
C SER A 73 3.69 -19.74 -3.42
N SER A 74 2.81 -19.94 -4.42
CA SER A 74 2.42 -21.28 -4.91
C SER A 74 3.54 -21.99 -5.70
N GLN A 75 4.45 -21.26 -6.35
CA GLN A 75 5.59 -21.86 -7.05
C GLN A 75 6.69 -22.38 -6.12
N ALA A 76 6.76 -21.87 -4.88
CA ALA A 76 7.71 -22.37 -3.88
C ALA A 76 7.35 -23.77 -3.35
N ALA A 77 6.06 -24.15 -3.39
CA ALA A 77 5.56 -25.43 -2.87
C ALA A 77 5.76 -26.63 -3.83
N LEU A 78 6.17 -26.39 -5.08
CA LEU A 78 6.36 -27.44 -6.11
C LEU A 78 7.83 -27.88 -6.28
N LYS A 79 8.72 -27.42 -5.40
CA LYS A 79 10.09 -27.94 -5.28
C LYS A 79 10.17 -28.95 -4.12
N ILE A 80 9.58 -30.12 -4.29
CA ILE A 80 9.87 -31.32 -3.48
C ILE A 80 9.95 -32.51 -4.44
#